data_AF-A0A950TCH3-F1
#
_entry.id   AF-A0A950TCH3-F1
#
_cell.length_a   1.000
_cell.length_b   1.000
_cell.length_c   1.000
_cell.angle_alpha   90.00
_cell.angle_beta   90.00
_cell.angle_gamma   90.00
#
_symmetry.space_group_name_H-M   'P 1'
#
loop_
_entity.id
_entity.type
_entity.pdbx_description
1 polymer ?
#
loop_
_entity_poly.entity_id
_entity_poly.type
_entity_poly.pdbx_seq_one_letter_code
_entity_poly.pdbx_strand_id
1 'polypeptide(L)'
;MRSAPAAHSAQAQTSSEVASFDTWRAVVKTFTYRVIVTTIDFGANYVVIGELATAAGLSSLSLVAGPIAYFTHEAAWHYFGPLSSHNPNPLEATVRVPIPGLAKGDENGRAPVASVEMSRALAKTVTYEAVTGLSEFGANYFFIRNVAAAVGLTVFSMVIAPLVYYVHEKAWDYYDATKGRSPAAPARKLVPAG
;
A
#
# COMPACT_ATOMS: atom_id res chain seq x y z
N MET A 1 1.22 37.58 40.95
CA MET A 1 1.68 37.54 39.54
C MET A 1 1.98 36.10 39.17
N ARG A 2 1.17 35.47 38.30
CA ARG A 2 1.41 34.12 37.77
C ARG A 2 1.69 34.27 36.27
N SER A 3 2.95 34.16 35.88
CA SER A 3 3.39 34.26 34.48
C SER A 3 3.89 32.88 34.05
N ALA A 4 2.99 32.04 33.55
CA ALA A 4 3.36 30.75 32.93
C ALA A 4 2.43 30.24 31.78
N PRO A 5 1.84 31.06 30.89
CA PRO A 5 1.08 30.53 29.74
C PRO A 5 1.89 30.39 28.42
N ALA A 6 3.06 31.00 28.28
CA ALA A 6 3.76 31.13 26.99
C ALA A 6 4.47 29.85 26.50
N ALA A 7 5.00 29.03 27.42
CA ALA A 7 5.75 27.83 27.03
C ALA A 7 4.85 26.73 26.45
N HIS A 8 3.67 26.51 27.04
CA HIS A 8 2.70 25.51 26.56
C HIS A 8 2.09 25.89 25.20
N SER A 9 1.89 27.19 24.95
CA SER A 9 1.33 27.68 23.68
C SER A 9 2.34 27.58 22.53
N ALA A 10 3.63 27.89 22.78
CA ALA A 10 4.69 27.71 21.79
C ALA A 10 4.94 26.23 21.43
N GLN A 11 4.86 25.33 22.41
CA GLN A 11 5.07 23.90 22.19
C GLN A 11 3.88 23.25 21.45
N ALA A 12 2.65 23.71 21.71
CA ALA A 12 1.46 23.29 20.97
C ALA A 12 1.49 23.77 19.51
N GLN A 13 1.90 25.02 19.27
CA GLN A 13 2.02 25.59 17.92
C GLN A 13 3.06 24.83 17.09
N THR A 14 4.26 24.61 17.63
CA THR A 14 5.33 23.85 16.95
C THR A 14 4.91 22.41 16.67
N SER A 15 4.28 21.72 17.63
CA SER A 15 3.79 20.36 17.40
C SER A 15 2.70 20.29 16.32
N SER A 16 1.81 21.29 16.26
CA SER A 16 0.76 21.36 15.24
C SER A 16 1.31 21.66 13.84
N GLU A 17 2.34 22.50 13.75
CA GLU A 17 2.99 22.87 12.50
C GLU A 17 3.81 21.71 11.94
N VAL A 18 4.54 20.99 12.80
CA VAL A 18 5.25 19.75 12.42
C VAL A 18 4.25 18.69 11.93
N ALA A 19 3.15 18.46 12.66
CA ALA A 19 2.12 17.51 12.24
C ALA A 19 1.46 17.90 10.91
N SER A 20 1.19 19.19 10.69
CA SER A 20 0.65 19.71 9.43
C SER A 20 1.63 19.51 8.27
N PHE A 21 2.91 19.78 8.49
CA PHE A 21 3.97 19.58 7.51
C PHE A 21 4.11 18.11 7.13
N ASP A 22 4.12 17.20 8.11
CA ASP A 22 4.17 15.75 7.88
C ASP A 22 2.93 15.25 7.13
N THR A 23 1.76 15.79 7.45
CA THR A 23 0.51 15.46 6.76
C THR A 23 0.55 15.91 5.31
N TRP A 24 0.93 17.16 5.05
CA TRP A 24 1.05 17.69 3.68
C TRP A 24 2.07 16.90 2.86
N ARG A 25 3.19 16.53 3.48
CA ARG A 25 4.21 15.69 2.86
C ARG A 25 3.64 14.32 2.46
N ALA A 26 2.91 13.65 3.34
CA ALA A 26 2.27 12.37 3.05
C ALA A 26 1.26 12.48 1.89
N VAL A 27 0.50 13.58 1.84
CA VAL A 27 -0.44 13.88 0.74
C VAL A 27 0.32 14.01 -0.59
N VAL A 28 1.42 14.77 -0.62
CA VAL A 28 2.22 14.94 -1.85
C VAL A 28 2.90 13.63 -2.28
N LYS A 29 3.46 12.84 -1.35
CA LYS A 29 4.03 11.50 -1.65
C LYS A 29 2.96 10.61 -2.28
N THR A 30 1.77 10.59 -1.72
CA THR A 30 0.65 9.78 -2.21
C THR A 30 0.19 10.26 -3.59
N PHE A 31 0.02 11.57 -3.76
CA PHE A 31 -0.43 12.15 -5.03
C PHE A 31 0.56 11.85 -6.17
N THR A 32 1.86 12.09 -5.93
CA THR A 32 2.91 11.79 -6.92
C THR A 32 2.95 10.32 -7.29
N TYR A 33 2.87 9.43 -6.31
CA TYR A 33 2.78 7.98 -6.55
C TYR A 33 1.57 7.63 -7.42
N ARG A 34 0.39 8.18 -7.09
CA ARG A 34 -0.85 7.91 -7.81
C ARG A 34 -0.82 8.39 -9.25
N VAL A 35 -0.25 9.57 -9.53
CA VAL A 35 -0.10 10.07 -10.90
C VAL A 35 0.79 9.13 -11.72
N ILE A 36 1.90 8.65 -11.16
CA ILE A 36 2.82 7.75 -11.85
C ILE A 36 2.14 6.43 -12.17
N VAL A 37 1.56 5.76 -11.17
CA VAL A 37 0.89 4.46 -11.35
C VAL A 37 -0.25 4.57 -12.35
N THR A 38 -1.11 5.57 -12.22
CA THR A 38 -2.26 5.76 -13.13
C THR A 38 -1.80 6.00 -14.58
N THR A 39 -0.70 6.73 -14.78
CA THR A 39 -0.15 6.99 -16.12
C THR A 39 0.43 5.72 -16.74
N ILE A 40 1.12 4.90 -15.95
CA ILE A 40 1.67 3.61 -16.38
C ILE A 40 0.56 2.63 -16.72
N ASP A 41 -0.46 2.51 -15.86
CA ASP A 41 -1.62 1.65 -16.09
C ASP A 41 -2.36 2.07 -17.37
N PHE A 42 -2.58 3.37 -17.56
CA PHE A 42 -3.16 3.91 -18.78
C PHE A 42 -2.32 3.58 -20.02
N GLY A 43 -1.00 3.77 -19.95
CA GLY A 43 -0.09 3.45 -21.04
C GLY A 43 -0.12 1.96 -21.39
N ALA A 44 -0.07 1.08 -20.40
CA ALA A 44 -0.15 -0.37 -20.60
C ALA A 44 -1.48 -0.78 -21.22
N ASN A 45 -2.60 -0.29 -20.67
CA ASN A 45 -3.93 -0.52 -21.21
C ASN A 45 -4.05 0.00 -22.65
N TYR A 46 -3.56 1.21 -22.94
CA TYR A 46 -3.65 1.76 -24.28
C TYR A 46 -2.80 0.99 -25.30
N VAL A 47 -1.59 0.57 -24.93
CA VAL A 47 -0.72 -0.24 -25.81
C VAL A 47 -1.36 -1.60 -26.13
N VAL A 48 -2.02 -2.22 -25.15
CA VAL A 48 -2.64 -3.55 -25.34
C VAL A 48 -3.99 -3.47 -26.07
N ILE A 49 -4.80 -2.45 -25.77
CA ILE A 49 -6.18 -2.33 -26.24
C ILE A 49 -6.27 -1.54 -27.55
N GLY A 50 -5.40 -0.54 -27.73
CA GLY A 50 -5.41 0.38 -28.86
C GLY A 50 -6.53 1.43 -28.84
N GLU A 51 -7.33 1.50 -27.76
CA GLU A 51 -8.50 2.36 -27.66
C GLU A 51 -8.42 3.25 -26.41
N LEU A 52 -8.49 4.57 -26.61
CA LEU A 52 -8.24 5.58 -25.57
C LEU A 52 -9.30 5.57 -24.47
N ALA A 53 -10.58 5.49 -24.82
CA ALA A 53 -11.68 5.58 -23.86
C ALA A 53 -11.70 4.37 -22.91
N THR A 54 -11.48 3.17 -23.43
CA THR A 54 -11.40 1.93 -22.65
C THR A 54 -10.16 1.93 -21.78
N ALA A 55 -9.01 2.36 -22.30
CA ALA A 55 -7.79 2.49 -21.51
C ALA A 55 -7.95 3.50 -20.35
N ALA A 56 -8.56 4.66 -20.62
CA ALA A 56 -8.88 5.66 -19.61
C ALA A 56 -9.90 5.13 -18.59
N GLY A 57 -10.92 4.41 -19.07
CA GLY A 57 -11.96 3.79 -18.25
C GLY A 57 -11.38 2.77 -17.27
N LEU A 58 -10.60 1.81 -17.76
CA LEU A 58 -9.94 0.81 -16.92
C LEU A 58 -9.00 1.44 -15.88
N SER A 59 -8.20 2.42 -16.30
CA SER A 59 -7.25 3.08 -15.38
C SER A 59 -7.97 3.91 -14.30
N SER A 60 -9.08 4.57 -14.67
CA SER A 60 -9.91 5.30 -13.72
C SER A 60 -10.66 4.37 -12.78
N LEU A 61 -11.08 3.19 -13.24
CA LEU A 61 -11.68 2.16 -12.39
C LEU A 61 -10.67 1.68 -11.34
N SER A 62 -9.43 1.40 -11.71
CA SER A 62 -8.38 0.98 -10.76
C SER A 62 -8.12 2.02 -9.67
N LEU A 63 -8.20 3.32 -10.00
CA LEU A 63 -8.05 4.41 -9.03
C LEU A 63 -9.07 4.36 -7.90
N VAL A 64 -10.32 3.96 -8.21
CA VAL A 64 -11.43 3.91 -7.26
C VAL A 64 -11.59 2.52 -6.64
N ALA A 65 -11.42 1.48 -7.44
CA ALA A 65 -11.61 0.09 -7.05
C ALA A 65 -10.58 -0.34 -6.00
N GLY A 66 -9.32 0.10 -6.09
CA GLY A 66 -8.28 -0.26 -5.14
C GLY A 66 -8.62 0.09 -3.68
N PRO A 67 -8.92 1.36 -3.36
CA PRO A 67 -9.36 1.76 -2.02
C PRO A 67 -10.62 1.05 -1.53
N ILE A 68 -11.63 0.89 -2.41
CA ILE A 68 -12.87 0.18 -2.06
C ILE A 68 -12.56 -1.29 -1.74
N ALA A 69 -11.79 -1.98 -2.58
CA ALA A 69 -11.41 -3.37 -2.38
C ALA A 69 -10.64 -3.55 -1.08
N TYR A 70 -9.71 -2.64 -0.74
CA TYR A 70 -9.02 -2.66 0.54
C TYR A 70 -9.98 -2.52 1.71
N PHE A 71 -10.87 -1.52 1.68
CA PHE A 71 -11.82 -1.29 2.76
C PHE A 71 -12.79 -2.47 2.93
N THR A 72 -13.36 -2.97 1.83
CA THR A 72 -14.25 -4.14 1.84
C THR A 72 -13.53 -5.39 2.34
N HIS A 73 -12.27 -5.59 1.93
CA HIS A 73 -11.45 -6.70 2.41
C HIS A 73 -11.22 -6.61 3.93
N GLU A 74 -10.85 -5.43 4.43
CA GLU A 74 -10.58 -5.25 5.86
C GLU A 74 -11.87 -5.38 6.69
N ALA A 75 -12.99 -4.85 6.21
CA ALA A 75 -14.30 -5.03 6.82
C ALA A 75 -14.69 -6.52 6.84
N ALA A 76 -14.54 -7.23 5.72
CA ALA A 76 -14.83 -8.66 5.65
C ALA A 76 -13.97 -9.46 6.64
N TRP A 77 -12.67 -9.14 6.77
CA TRP A 77 -11.80 -9.76 7.76
C TRP A 77 -12.16 -9.42 9.20
N HIS A 78 -12.73 -8.24 9.45
CA HIS A 78 -13.22 -7.87 10.78
C HIS A 78 -14.43 -8.73 11.19
N TYR A 79 -15.37 -8.97 10.27
CA TYR A 79 -16.60 -9.71 10.56
C TYR A 79 -16.47 -11.24 10.44
N PHE A 80 -15.68 -11.72 9.47
CA PHE A 80 -15.60 -13.14 9.09
C PHE A 80 -14.22 -13.76 9.33
N GLY A 81 -13.27 -12.98 9.85
CA GLY A 81 -11.93 -13.47 10.16
C GLY A 81 -11.95 -14.57 11.22
N PRO A 82 -10.99 -15.52 11.19
CA PRO A 82 -10.91 -16.59 12.19
C PRO A 82 -10.80 -16.03 13.62
N LEU A 83 -11.50 -16.63 14.59
CA LEU A 83 -11.44 -16.20 15.99
C LEU A 83 -10.03 -16.30 16.59
N SER A 84 -9.21 -17.25 16.11
CA SER A 84 -7.80 -17.36 16.48
C SER A 84 -6.94 -16.16 16.05
N SER A 85 -7.50 -15.24 15.25
CA SER A 85 -6.86 -13.99 14.84
C SER A 85 -7.12 -12.81 15.80
N HIS A 86 -7.98 -12.97 16.81
CA HIS A 86 -8.23 -11.99 17.88
C HIS A 86 -7.22 -12.15 19.04
N ASN A 87 -5.92 -12.13 18.72
CA ASN A 87 -4.88 -11.98 19.75
C ASN A 87 -4.66 -10.47 19.99
N PRO A 88 -4.58 -10.00 21.25
CA PRO A 88 -4.24 -8.60 21.55
C PRO A 88 -2.90 -8.16 20.96
N ASN A 89 -1.96 -9.10 20.74
CA ASN A 89 -0.75 -8.86 19.96
C ASN A 89 -0.98 -9.28 18.49
N PRO A 90 -1.12 -8.33 17.55
CA PRO A 90 -1.40 -8.65 16.14
C PRO A 90 -0.26 -9.37 15.42
N LEU A 91 0.96 -9.30 15.96
CA LEU A 91 2.14 -9.98 15.41
C LEU A 91 2.19 -11.47 15.76
N GLU A 92 1.54 -11.86 16.85
CA GLU A 92 1.47 -13.23 17.35
C GLU A 92 0.14 -13.92 17.01
N ALA A 93 -0.78 -13.20 16.39
CA ALA A 93 -2.04 -13.76 15.91
C ALA A 93 -1.77 -14.77 14.78
N THR A 94 -2.00 -16.05 15.04
CA THR A 94 -1.87 -17.13 14.06
C THR A 94 -3.22 -17.54 13.48
N VAL A 95 -3.26 -17.67 12.16
CA VAL A 95 -4.41 -18.19 11.41
C VAL A 95 -4.07 -19.59 10.93
N ARG A 96 -4.96 -20.53 11.21
CA ARG A 96 -4.88 -21.90 10.74
C ARG A 96 -5.57 -21.98 9.37
N VAL A 97 -4.80 -22.15 8.31
CA VAL A 97 -5.34 -22.26 6.94
C VAL A 97 -5.38 -23.73 6.56
N PRO A 98 -6.57 -24.30 6.27
CA PRO A 98 -6.67 -25.67 5.78
C PRO A 98 -6.06 -25.77 4.39
N ILE A 99 -5.21 -26.78 4.16
CA ILE A 99 -4.65 -27.08 2.84
C ILE A 99 -5.57 -28.09 2.15
N PRO A 100 -6.26 -27.69 1.06
CA PRO A 100 -7.03 -28.62 0.26
C PRO A 100 -6.09 -29.66 -0.37
N GLY A 101 -6.38 -30.96 -0.17
CA GLY A 101 -5.68 -32.06 -0.84
C GLY A 101 -4.58 -32.78 -0.04
N LEU A 102 -4.25 -32.34 1.18
CA LEU A 102 -3.33 -33.06 2.08
C LEU A 102 -4.09 -33.77 3.22
N ALA A 103 -5.20 -34.42 2.92
CA ALA A 103 -5.88 -35.28 3.89
C ALA A 103 -5.01 -36.51 4.15
N LYS A 104 -4.24 -36.49 5.25
CA LYS A 104 -3.62 -37.72 5.78
C LYS A 104 -4.72 -38.44 6.56
N GLY A 105 -5.19 -39.56 6.04
CA GLY A 105 -6.15 -40.41 6.75
C GLY A 105 -5.55 -40.82 8.09
N ASP A 106 -6.22 -40.45 9.18
CA ASP A 106 -5.97 -41.00 10.50
C ASP A 106 -6.92 -42.19 10.70
N GLU A 107 -6.44 -43.24 11.37
CA GLU A 107 -7.11 -44.53 11.59
C GLU A 107 -8.34 -44.43 12.53
N ASN A 108 -8.77 -43.21 12.89
CA ASN A 108 -9.81 -42.95 13.89
C ASN A 108 -11.06 -42.21 13.36
N GLY A 109 -11.33 -42.25 12.05
CA GLY A 109 -12.63 -41.86 11.49
C GLY A 109 -12.99 -40.37 11.53
N ARG A 110 -12.06 -39.48 11.91
CA ARG A 110 -12.16 -38.04 11.70
C ARG A 110 -10.96 -37.60 10.88
N ALA A 111 -11.14 -37.30 9.59
CA ALA A 111 -10.04 -36.80 8.77
C ALA A 111 -9.58 -35.42 9.29
N PRO A 112 -8.38 -35.29 9.88
CA PRO A 112 -7.85 -33.97 10.19
C PRO A 112 -7.44 -33.34 8.86
N VAL A 113 -8.11 -32.26 8.47
CA VAL A 113 -7.67 -31.46 7.33
C VAL A 113 -6.28 -30.91 7.69
N ALA A 114 -5.24 -31.31 6.94
CA ALA A 114 -3.91 -30.78 7.18
C ALA A 114 -3.96 -29.26 7.07
N SER A 115 -3.55 -28.58 8.12
CA SER A 115 -3.62 -27.13 8.24
C SER A 115 -2.26 -26.56 8.58
N VAL A 116 -1.89 -25.47 7.94
CA VAL A 116 -0.65 -24.75 8.28
C VAL A 116 -1.00 -23.53 9.11
N GLU A 117 -0.20 -23.30 10.15
CA GLU A 117 -0.29 -22.09 10.96
C GLU A 117 0.53 -21.00 10.27
N MET A 118 -0.16 -19.91 9.92
CA MET A 118 0.41 -18.74 9.26
C MET A 118 0.15 -17.50 10.11
N SER A 119 0.98 -16.47 10.00
CA SER A 119 0.66 -15.20 10.66
C SER A 119 -0.61 -14.59 10.06
N ARG A 120 -1.41 -13.93 10.89
CA ARG A 120 -2.61 -13.20 10.46
C ARG A 120 -2.29 -12.20 9.36
N ALA A 121 -1.17 -11.50 9.48
CA ALA A 121 -0.70 -10.54 8.49
C ALA A 121 -0.45 -11.22 7.14
N LEU A 122 0.27 -12.35 7.13
CA LEU A 122 0.53 -13.11 5.90
C LEU A 122 -0.77 -13.62 5.28
N ALA A 123 -1.67 -14.18 6.09
CA ALA A 123 -2.97 -14.69 5.61
C ALA A 123 -3.83 -13.58 4.98
N LYS A 124 -3.85 -12.38 5.60
CA LYS A 124 -4.53 -11.20 5.06
C LYS A 124 -3.92 -10.75 3.73
N THR A 125 -2.61 -10.62 3.66
CA THR A 125 -1.92 -10.26 2.42
C THR A 125 -2.23 -11.24 1.30
N VAL A 126 -2.06 -12.55 1.54
CA VAL A 126 -2.34 -13.57 0.52
C VAL A 126 -3.80 -13.52 0.04
N THR A 127 -4.75 -13.35 0.96
CA THR A 127 -6.17 -13.26 0.62
C THR A 127 -6.47 -11.97 -0.16
N TYR A 128 -5.88 -10.85 0.24
CA TYR A 128 -6.04 -9.56 -0.43
C TYR A 128 -5.49 -9.61 -1.87
N GLU A 129 -4.28 -10.13 -2.04
CA GLU A 129 -3.62 -10.31 -3.34
C GLU A 129 -4.44 -11.24 -4.25
N ALA A 130 -4.98 -12.33 -3.70
CA ALA A 130 -5.84 -13.23 -4.47
C ALA A 130 -7.11 -12.52 -4.97
N VAL A 131 -7.78 -11.75 -4.11
CA VAL A 131 -9.02 -11.01 -4.46
C VAL A 131 -8.75 -9.91 -5.47
N THR A 132 -7.70 -9.12 -5.26
CA THR A 132 -7.34 -8.01 -6.13
C THR A 132 -6.86 -8.51 -7.50
N GLY A 133 -6.00 -9.53 -7.53
CA GLY A 133 -5.55 -10.14 -8.79
C GLY A 133 -6.70 -10.74 -9.61
N LEU A 134 -7.65 -11.45 -8.97
CA LEU A 134 -8.83 -11.97 -9.67
C LEU A 134 -9.72 -10.84 -10.22
N SER A 135 -9.89 -9.77 -9.43
CA SER A 135 -10.71 -8.63 -9.82
C SER A 135 -10.09 -7.88 -11.00
N GLU A 136 -8.79 -7.66 -10.98
CA GLU A 136 -8.03 -7.01 -12.07
C GLU A 136 -8.07 -7.86 -13.34
N PHE A 137 -7.80 -9.17 -13.24
CA PHE A 137 -7.95 -10.09 -14.36
C PHE A 137 -9.38 -10.07 -14.93
N GLY A 138 -10.39 -10.12 -14.06
CA GLY A 138 -11.80 -10.11 -14.45
C GLY A 138 -12.20 -8.83 -15.19
N ALA A 139 -11.75 -7.66 -14.70
CA ALA A 139 -11.96 -6.39 -15.36
C ALA A 139 -11.28 -6.37 -16.74
N ASN A 140 -9.99 -6.72 -16.79
CA ASN A 140 -9.24 -6.76 -18.06
C ASN A 140 -9.88 -7.74 -19.05
N TYR A 141 -10.26 -8.94 -18.63
CA TYR A 141 -10.94 -9.89 -19.50
C TYR A 141 -12.31 -9.39 -19.97
N PHE A 142 -13.09 -8.75 -19.10
CA PHE A 142 -14.40 -8.23 -19.45
C PHE A 142 -14.33 -7.15 -20.54
N PHE A 143 -13.33 -6.25 -20.48
CA PHE A 143 -13.18 -5.18 -21.45
C PHE A 143 -12.45 -5.63 -22.72
N ILE A 144 -11.40 -6.43 -22.58
CA ILE A 144 -10.51 -6.82 -23.70
C ILE A 144 -11.04 -8.05 -24.45
N ARG A 145 -11.81 -8.91 -23.77
CA ARG A 145 -12.33 -10.20 -24.29
C ARG A 145 -11.25 -11.15 -24.80
N ASN A 146 -10.00 -10.97 -24.36
CA ASN A 146 -8.85 -11.79 -24.73
C ASN A 146 -8.08 -12.23 -23.47
N VAL A 147 -8.00 -13.55 -23.26
CA VAL A 147 -7.34 -14.13 -22.08
C VAL A 147 -5.84 -13.85 -22.07
N ALA A 148 -5.16 -13.98 -23.22
CA ALA A 148 -3.72 -13.77 -23.29
C ALA A 148 -3.35 -12.31 -22.98
N ALA A 149 -4.13 -11.36 -23.49
CA ALA A 149 -3.95 -9.94 -23.18
C ALA A 149 -4.23 -9.61 -21.70
N ALA A 150 -5.31 -10.17 -21.13
CA ALA A 150 -5.64 -9.98 -19.72
C ALA A 150 -4.56 -10.55 -18.79
N VAL A 151 -4.07 -11.77 -19.07
CA VAL A 151 -2.93 -12.37 -18.34
C VAL A 151 -1.67 -11.52 -18.51
N GLY A 152 -1.39 -11.05 -19.74
CA GLY A 152 -0.24 -10.21 -20.04
C GLY A 152 -0.22 -8.92 -19.21
N LEU A 153 -1.36 -8.24 -19.09
CA LEU A 153 -1.50 -7.05 -18.25
C LEU A 153 -1.32 -7.37 -16.76
N THR A 154 -1.92 -8.45 -16.26
CA THR A 154 -1.75 -8.85 -14.84
C THR A 154 -0.29 -9.16 -14.51
N VAL A 155 0.41 -9.90 -15.37
CA VAL A 155 1.84 -10.21 -15.19
C VAL A 155 2.68 -8.94 -15.27
N PHE A 156 2.36 -8.04 -16.20
CA PHE A 156 3.02 -6.74 -16.31
C PHE A 156 2.86 -5.93 -15.02
N SER A 157 1.64 -5.79 -14.49
CA SER A 157 1.37 -5.09 -13.23
C SER A 157 2.17 -5.69 -12.06
N MET A 158 2.25 -7.02 -11.96
CA MET A 158 3.01 -7.74 -10.94
C MET A 158 4.50 -7.37 -10.92
N VAL A 159 5.09 -7.09 -12.08
CA VAL A 159 6.51 -6.73 -12.19
C VAL A 159 6.71 -5.23 -12.00
N ILE A 160 5.83 -4.41 -12.59
CA ILE A 160 6.03 -2.97 -12.65
C ILE A 160 5.64 -2.28 -11.34
N ALA A 161 4.59 -2.72 -10.66
CA ALA A 161 4.16 -2.13 -9.39
C ALA A 161 5.28 -2.07 -8.32
N PRO A 162 6.00 -3.17 -7.99
CA PRO A 162 7.08 -3.10 -7.01
C PRO A 162 8.27 -2.25 -7.48
N LEU A 163 8.56 -2.21 -8.78
CA LEU A 163 9.63 -1.38 -9.33
C LEU A 163 9.30 0.11 -9.22
N VAL A 164 8.07 0.50 -9.57
CA VAL A 164 7.59 1.88 -9.46
C VAL A 164 7.60 2.33 -8.01
N TYR A 165 7.12 1.49 -7.09
CA TYR A 165 7.17 1.77 -5.66
C TYR A 165 8.61 1.99 -5.18
N TYR A 166 9.52 1.08 -5.52
CA TYR A 166 10.92 1.19 -5.11
C TYR A 166 11.59 2.47 -5.65
N VAL A 167 11.41 2.78 -6.93
CA VAL A 167 11.95 3.99 -7.56
C VAL A 167 11.36 5.24 -6.93
N HIS A 168 10.04 5.26 -6.67
CA HIS A 168 9.37 6.37 -6.01
C HIS A 168 9.93 6.60 -4.60
N GLU A 169 10.06 5.55 -3.79
CA GLU A 169 10.59 5.69 -2.43
C GLU A 169 12.06 6.16 -2.45
N LYS A 170 12.87 5.64 -3.38
CA LYS A 170 14.26 6.09 -3.55
C LYS A 170 14.39 7.53 -4.00
N ALA A 171 13.50 8.00 -4.87
CA ALA A 171 13.48 9.40 -5.27
C ALA A 171 13.20 10.33 -4.06
N TRP A 172 12.30 9.90 -3.16
CA TRP A 172 12.01 10.63 -1.93
C TRP A 172 13.15 10.58 -0.91
N ASP A 173 13.77 9.42 -0.69
CA ASP A 173 14.96 9.28 0.15
C ASP A 173 16.07 10.24 -0.32
N TYR A 174 16.30 10.30 -1.63
CA TYR A 174 17.29 11.20 -2.22
C TYR A 174 16.92 12.67 -2.03
N TYR A 175 15.65 13.04 -2.25
CA TYR A 175 15.17 14.39 -2.01
C TYR A 175 15.39 14.84 -0.54
N ASP A 176 15.07 13.98 0.42
CA ASP A 176 15.27 14.28 1.84
C ASP A 176 16.76 14.45 2.18
N ALA A 177 17.62 13.57 1.65
CA ALA A 177 19.06 13.63 1.86
C ALA A 177 19.68 14.92 1.31
N THR A 178 19.16 15.45 0.19
CA THR A 178 19.62 16.73 -0.36
C THR A 178 19.12 17.93 0.43
N LYS A 179 17.87 17.91 0.93
CA LYS A 179 17.32 18.99 1.77
C LYS A 179 18.01 19.10 3.12
N GLY A 180 18.34 17.95 3.74
CA GLY A 180 19.12 17.87 4.98
C GLY A 180 20.57 18.34 4.86
N ARG A 181 21.09 18.48 3.62
CA ARG A 181 22.46 18.92 3.32
C ARG A 181 22.56 20.41 2.98
N SER A 182 21.55 21.22 3.31
CA SER A 182 21.63 22.67 3.16
C SER A 182 22.87 23.21 3.90
N PRO A 183 23.71 24.05 3.27
CA PRO A 183 25.00 24.43 3.83
C PRO A 183 24.82 25.21 5.14
N ALA A 184 25.55 24.77 6.17
CA ALA A 184 25.66 25.51 7.43
C ALA A 184 25.94 26.99 7.13
N ALA A 185 25.15 27.88 7.73
CA ALA A 185 25.27 29.31 7.55
C ALA A 185 26.75 29.75 7.68
N PRO A 186 27.26 30.64 6.81
CA PRO A 186 28.65 31.06 6.89
C PRO A 186 28.91 31.64 8.28
N ALA A 187 29.90 31.08 8.96
CA ALA A 187 30.31 31.51 10.29
C ALA A 187 30.49 33.04 10.28
N ARG A 188 29.67 33.74 11.06
CA ARG A 188 29.84 35.18 11.29
C ARG A 188 31.26 35.39 11.79
N LYS A 189 32.13 35.98 10.96
CA LYS A 189 33.41 36.53 11.41
C LYS A 189 33.10 37.55 12.50
N LEU A 190 33.46 37.22 13.73
CA LEU A 190 33.52 38.17 14.83
C LEU A 190 34.64 39.16 14.47
N VAL A 191 34.26 40.39 14.14
CA VAL A 191 35.19 41.51 14.01
C VAL A 191 35.67 41.86 15.42
N PRO A 192 36.99 41.88 15.70
CA PRO A 192 37.48 42.31 16.99
C PRO A 192 37.20 43.81 17.15
N ALA A 193 36.63 44.18 18.29
CA ALA A 193 36.48 45.57 18.69
C ALA A 193 37.88 46.17 18.91
N GLY A 194 38.24 47.16 18.08
CA GLY A 194 39.35 48.07 18.30
C GLY A 194 38.88 49.38 18.90
#